data_AF-A0A1Y5SEG7-F1
#
_entry.id   AF-A0A1Y5SEG7-F1
#
_cell.length_a   1.000
_cell.length_b   1.000
_cell.length_c   1.000
_cell.angle_alpha   90.00
_cell.angle_beta   90.00
_cell.angle_gamma   90.00
#
_symmetry.space_group_name_H-M   'P 1'
#
loop_
_entity.id
_entity.type
_entity.pdbx_description
1 polymer ?
#
loop_
_entity_poly.entity_id
_entity_poly.type
_entity_poly.pdbx_seq_one_letter_code
_entity_poly.pdbx_strand_id
1 'polypeptide(L)'
;MSVGGISPEMELPKLRWLKRELPDVWKATDRFWDLPDWLVHRATGDELRSLCSTVCKWTYLGHKGQNGEGWDGDFLKAIGLDDLTRNDAAALGAALAPPGVKAGGLTRLAAKELGLPVGTPVSTSLIDAHAGALGALGADLPENGLDQRLALIAGTSSCHIALTSSPIFVPGIWGPYFGVILPDLWALEGGQSAAGALLDAVIARHSASVPLYDEPWKQGNVSAI
;
A
#
# COMPACT_ATOMS: atom_id res chain seq x y z
N MET A 1 8.94 -17.42 -4.23
CA MET A 1 8.40 -16.28 -5.00
C MET A 1 7.22 -16.79 -5.81
N SER A 2 6.01 -16.35 -5.50
CA SER A 2 4.84 -16.62 -6.34
C SER A 2 4.93 -15.75 -7.60
N VAL A 3 5.27 -16.36 -8.73
CA VAL A 3 5.33 -15.68 -10.02
C VAL A 3 3.88 -15.39 -10.48
N GLY A 4 3.50 -14.11 -10.55
CA GLY A 4 2.26 -13.65 -11.20
C GLY A 4 0.92 -13.99 -10.51
N GLY A 5 0.93 -14.50 -9.28
CA GLY A 5 -0.28 -14.84 -8.53
C GLY A 5 -0.73 -13.73 -7.58
N ILE A 6 -2.03 -13.60 -7.39
CA ILE A 6 -2.61 -12.80 -6.28
C ILE A 6 -2.18 -13.45 -4.96
N SER A 7 -1.54 -12.67 -4.08
CA SER A 7 -1.11 -13.14 -2.76
C SER A 7 -2.33 -13.33 -1.84
N PRO A 8 -2.35 -14.35 -0.96
CA PRO A 8 -3.34 -14.43 0.12
C PRO A 8 -3.36 -13.21 1.05
N GLU A 9 -2.28 -12.41 1.04
CA GLU A 9 -2.16 -11.17 1.80
C GLU A 9 -2.89 -9.98 1.14
N MET A 10 -3.32 -10.10 -0.12
CA MET A 10 -4.15 -9.09 -0.80
C MET A 10 -5.62 -9.19 -0.38
N GLU A 11 -6.41 -8.17 -0.68
CA GLU A 11 -7.72 -8.00 -0.05
C GLU A 11 -8.80 -8.91 -0.65
N LEU A 12 -8.82 -9.13 -1.97
CA LEU A 12 -9.87 -9.97 -2.57
C LEU A 12 -9.89 -11.42 -2.07
N PRO A 13 -8.75 -12.12 -1.87
CA PRO A 13 -8.75 -13.42 -1.20
C PRO A 13 -9.34 -13.38 0.22
N LYS A 14 -9.04 -12.33 1.01
CA LYS A 14 -9.58 -12.16 2.35
C LYS A 14 -11.09 -11.91 2.31
N LEU A 15 -11.57 -11.08 1.40
CA LEU A 15 -13.00 -10.82 1.22
C LEU A 15 -13.74 -12.09 0.78
N ARG A 16 -13.16 -12.87 -0.14
CA ARG A 16 -13.73 -14.15 -0.56
C ARG A 16 -13.80 -15.15 0.60
N TRP A 17 -12.74 -15.21 1.43
CA TRP A 17 -12.75 -16.01 2.65
C TRP A 17 -13.85 -15.52 3.61
N LEU A 18 -13.94 -14.20 3.83
CA LEU A 18 -14.93 -13.59 4.73
C LEU A 18 -16.36 -13.90 4.29
N LYS A 19 -16.67 -13.75 2.99
CA LYS A 19 -17.99 -14.08 2.43
C LYS A 19 -18.36 -15.55 2.64
N ARG A 20 -17.39 -16.46 2.54
CA ARG A 20 -17.59 -17.90 2.67
C ARG A 20 -17.75 -18.34 4.12
N GLU A 21 -16.87 -17.86 4.99
CA GLU A 21 -16.78 -18.35 6.38
C GLU A 21 -17.64 -17.54 7.36
N LEU A 22 -17.85 -16.25 7.10
CA LEU A 22 -18.58 -15.34 7.98
C LEU A 22 -19.71 -14.60 7.23
N PRO A 23 -20.71 -15.34 6.71
CA PRO A 23 -21.77 -14.77 5.86
C PRO A 23 -22.63 -13.72 6.57
N ASP A 24 -22.79 -13.79 7.88
CA ASP A 24 -23.55 -12.79 8.64
C ASP A 24 -22.78 -11.49 8.79
N VAL A 25 -21.46 -11.55 8.98
CA VAL A 25 -20.58 -10.37 8.95
C VAL A 25 -20.59 -9.75 7.57
N TRP A 26 -20.50 -10.57 6.52
CA TRP A 26 -20.57 -10.12 5.13
C TRP A 26 -21.85 -9.33 4.85
N LYS A 27 -23.02 -9.87 5.23
CA LYS A 27 -24.31 -9.21 5.06
C LYS A 27 -24.46 -7.92 5.87
N ALA A 28 -23.82 -7.84 7.04
CA ALA A 28 -23.85 -6.66 7.90
C ALA A 28 -22.84 -5.58 7.50
N THR A 29 -21.90 -5.89 6.58
CA THR A 29 -20.85 -4.95 6.16
C THR A 29 -21.32 -4.08 5.00
N ASP A 30 -21.22 -2.76 5.18
CA ASP A 30 -21.58 -1.78 4.15
C ASP A 30 -20.39 -1.35 3.27
N ARG A 31 -19.19 -1.29 3.87
CA ARG A 31 -17.96 -0.85 3.19
C ARG A 31 -16.78 -1.70 3.64
N PHE A 32 -15.92 -2.04 2.69
CA PHE A 32 -14.61 -2.62 2.97
C PHE A 32 -13.53 -1.55 2.75
N TRP A 33 -12.52 -1.55 3.60
CA TRP A 33 -11.49 -0.51 3.60
C TRP A 33 -10.12 -1.14 3.72
N ASP A 34 -9.18 -0.64 2.93
CA ASP A 34 -7.77 -0.76 3.27
C ASP A 34 -7.48 0.16 4.46
N LEU A 35 -6.55 -0.23 5.34
CA LEU A 35 -6.27 0.52 6.56
C LEU A 35 -5.90 2.00 6.30
N PRO A 36 -5.04 2.35 5.31
CA PRO A 36 -4.72 3.73 5.00
C PRO A 36 -5.94 4.56 4.61
N ASP A 37 -6.86 4.00 3.82
CA ASP A 37 -8.08 4.69 3.40
C ASP A 37 -9.06 4.86 4.56
N TRP A 38 -9.17 3.86 5.44
CA TRP A 38 -9.99 3.97 6.65
C TRP A 38 -9.49 5.09 7.58
N LEU A 39 -8.17 5.26 7.70
CA LEU A 39 -7.59 6.35 8.50
C LEU A 39 -7.95 7.73 7.94
N VAL A 40 -7.91 7.89 6.60
CA VAL A 40 -8.36 9.12 5.94
C VAL A 40 -9.86 9.33 6.15
N HIS A 41 -10.68 8.30 5.95
CA HIS A 41 -12.12 8.37 6.18
C HIS A 41 -12.46 8.76 7.63
N ARG A 42 -11.81 8.15 8.63
CA ARG A 42 -11.99 8.52 10.04
C ARG A 42 -11.60 9.97 10.30
N ALA A 43 -10.54 10.44 9.63
CA ALA A 43 -10.04 11.80 9.81
C ALA A 43 -10.95 12.85 9.17
N THR A 44 -11.56 12.57 8.01
CA THR A 44 -12.27 13.57 7.18
C THR A 44 -13.78 13.36 7.07
N GLY A 45 -14.25 12.13 7.28
CA GLY A 45 -15.61 11.68 6.93
C GLY A 45 -15.82 11.40 5.45
N ASP A 46 -14.80 11.58 4.61
CA ASP A 46 -14.88 11.40 3.16
C ASP A 46 -14.73 9.92 2.74
N GLU A 47 -15.36 9.51 1.65
CA GLU A 47 -15.30 8.13 1.16
C GLU A 47 -14.27 7.86 0.03
N LEU A 48 -13.51 8.88 -0.37
CA LEU A 48 -12.49 8.82 -1.41
C LEU A 48 -11.42 7.76 -1.11
N ARG A 49 -11.15 6.88 -2.07
CA ARG A 49 -10.12 5.84 -1.95
C ARG A 49 -8.83 6.23 -2.64
N SER A 50 -7.71 5.74 -2.13
CA SER A 50 -6.43 5.91 -2.79
C SER A 50 -6.27 4.94 -3.95
N LEU A 51 -5.77 5.44 -5.08
CA LEU A 51 -5.25 4.56 -6.14
C LEU A 51 -4.13 3.66 -5.62
N CYS A 52 -3.33 4.11 -4.64
CA CYS A 52 -2.27 3.30 -4.06
C CYS A 52 -2.80 1.97 -3.48
N SER A 53 -3.77 2.05 -2.57
CA SER A 53 -4.36 0.86 -1.94
C SER A 53 -5.07 -0.02 -2.96
N THR A 54 -5.99 0.58 -3.70
CA THR A 54 -6.93 -0.16 -4.56
C THR A 54 -6.24 -0.84 -5.74
N VAL A 55 -5.28 -0.17 -6.37
CA VAL A 55 -4.54 -0.75 -7.50
C VAL A 55 -3.59 -1.84 -7.02
N CYS A 56 -2.86 -1.61 -5.91
CA CYS A 56 -1.85 -2.56 -5.46
C CYS A 56 -2.45 -3.82 -4.81
N LYS A 57 -3.57 -3.69 -4.07
CA LYS A 57 -4.08 -4.77 -3.19
C LYS A 57 -5.52 -5.20 -3.48
N TRP A 58 -6.27 -4.46 -4.30
CA TRP A 58 -7.69 -4.74 -4.62
C TRP A 58 -7.95 -5.01 -6.09
N THR A 59 -6.91 -5.07 -6.92
CA THR A 59 -6.97 -5.31 -8.38
C THR A 59 -7.71 -4.21 -9.17
N TYR A 60 -7.84 -3.01 -8.62
CA TYR A 60 -8.37 -1.87 -9.38
C TYR A 60 -7.44 -1.50 -10.53
N LEU A 61 -7.98 -1.27 -11.72
CA LEU A 61 -7.21 -0.86 -12.90
C LEU A 61 -7.13 0.67 -12.98
N GLY A 62 -6.17 1.27 -12.29
CA GLY A 62 -6.04 2.74 -12.16
C GLY A 62 -5.95 3.50 -13.49
N HIS A 63 -5.44 2.88 -14.55
CA HIS A 63 -5.35 3.49 -15.89
C HIS A 63 -6.69 3.57 -16.63
N LYS A 64 -7.76 2.93 -16.13
CA LYS A 64 -9.09 2.98 -16.74
C LYS A 64 -9.93 4.17 -16.28
N GLY A 65 -9.62 4.76 -15.12
CA GLY A 65 -10.38 5.88 -14.57
C GLY A 65 -10.32 5.95 -13.05
N GLN A 66 -11.01 6.94 -12.49
CA GLN A 66 -11.01 7.28 -11.07
C GLN A 66 -12.42 7.26 -10.45
N ASN A 67 -13.44 6.89 -11.22
CA ASN A 67 -14.85 6.84 -10.81
C ASN A 67 -15.41 5.41 -10.88
N GLY A 68 -14.58 4.42 -10.53
CA GLY A 68 -14.97 3.01 -10.50
C GLY A 68 -14.78 2.24 -11.80
N GLU A 69 -14.37 2.88 -12.90
CA GLU A 69 -14.18 2.22 -14.22
C GLU A 69 -13.07 1.14 -14.20
N GLY A 70 -12.18 1.21 -13.21
CA GLY A 70 -11.12 0.23 -13.00
C GLY A 70 -11.56 -1.06 -12.28
N TRP A 71 -12.78 -1.14 -11.74
CA TRP A 71 -13.31 -2.36 -11.15
C TRP A 71 -13.70 -3.35 -12.25
N ASP A 72 -13.02 -4.50 -12.32
CA ASP A 72 -13.32 -5.54 -13.30
C ASP A 72 -14.46 -6.44 -12.79
N GLY A 73 -15.69 -6.14 -13.24
CA GLY A 73 -16.88 -6.87 -12.82
C GLY A 73 -16.91 -8.34 -13.27
N ASP A 74 -16.32 -8.66 -14.42
CA ASP A 74 -16.24 -10.04 -14.91
C ASP A 74 -15.30 -10.86 -14.04
N PHE A 75 -14.16 -10.28 -13.66
CA PHE A 75 -13.23 -10.89 -12.71
C PHE A 75 -13.86 -11.09 -11.33
N LEU A 76 -14.48 -10.05 -10.75
CA LEU A 76 -15.15 -10.13 -9.44
C LEU A 76 -16.24 -11.20 -9.44
N LYS A 77 -17.02 -11.29 -10.52
CA LYS A 77 -18.01 -12.36 -10.71
C LYS A 77 -17.37 -13.75 -10.78
N ALA A 78 -16.28 -13.90 -11.53
CA ALA A 78 -15.58 -15.17 -11.66
C ALA A 78 -15.07 -15.72 -10.32
N ILE A 79 -14.72 -14.83 -9.37
CA ILE A 79 -14.25 -15.22 -8.04
C ILE A 79 -15.37 -15.28 -6.97
N GLY A 80 -16.62 -14.97 -7.35
CA GLY A 80 -17.79 -15.03 -6.48
C GLY A 80 -17.99 -13.80 -5.59
N LEU A 81 -17.53 -12.63 -6.03
CA LEU A 81 -17.62 -11.32 -5.36
C LEU A 81 -18.42 -10.29 -6.19
N ASP A 82 -19.33 -10.75 -7.04
CA ASP A 82 -20.17 -9.91 -7.92
C ASP A 82 -21.10 -8.95 -7.15
N ASP A 83 -21.44 -9.25 -5.90
CA ASP A 83 -22.23 -8.38 -5.06
C ASP A 83 -21.50 -7.09 -4.68
N LEU A 84 -20.16 -7.06 -4.74
CA LEU A 84 -19.35 -5.88 -4.47
C LEU A 84 -19.43 -4.82 -5.57
N THR A 85 -19.90 -5.15 -6.77
CA THR A 85 -20.06 -4.19 -7.87
C THR A 85 -21.43 -3.50 -7.88
N ARG A 86 -22.31 -3.85 -6.94
CA ARG A 86 -23.64 -3.20 -6.80
C ARG A 86 -23.48 -1.75 -6.37
N ASN A 87 -24.48 -0.93 -6.69
CA ASN A 87 -24.52 0.50 -6.35
C ASN A 87 -23.21 1.21 -6.72
N ASP A 88 -22.78 1.04 -7.97
CA ASP A 88 -21.54 1.64 -8.50
C ASP A 88 -20.28 1.32 -7.68
N ALA A 89 -20.18 0.05 -7.26
CA ALA A 89 -19.10 -0.45 -6.42
C ALA A 89 -18.90 0.32 -5.09
N ALA A 90 -19.97 0.90 -4.52
CA ALA A 90 -19.90 1.66 -3.27
C ALA A 90 -19.19 0.92 -2.13
N ALA A 91 -19.37 -0.40 -2.02
CA ALA A 91 -18.71 -1.24 -1.03
C ALA A 91 -17.17 -1.23 -1.12
N LEU A 92 -16.64 -1.06 -2.33
CA LEU A 92 -15.20 -1.03 -2.64
C LEU A 92 -14.65 0.41 -2.74
N GLY A 93 -15.49 1.34 -3.20
CA GLY A 93 -15.14 2.73 -3.47
C GLY A 93 -15.56 3.15 -4.87
N ALA A 94 -16.49 4.11 -4.96
CA ALA A 94 -16.98 4.67 -6.22
C ALA A 94 -16.14 5.84 -6.74
N ALA A 95 -15.37 6.50 -5.86
CA ALA A 95 -14.47 7.59 -6.19
C ALA A 95 -13.07 7.27 -5.66
N LEU A 96 -12.08 7.45 -6.52
CA LEU A 96 -10.68 7.18 -6.25
C LEU A 96 -9.85 8.38 -6.70
N ALA A 97 -8.70 8.61 -6.07
CA ALA A 97 -7.77 9.62 -6.54
C ALA A 97 -6.32 9.20 -6.27
N PRO A 98 -5.37 9.71 -7.07
CA PRO A 98 -3.96 9.49 -6.81
C PRO A 98 -3.57 10.10 -5.44
N PRO A 99 -2.49 9.59 -4.84
CA PRO A 99 -1.79 10.27 -3.77
C PRO A 99 -1.64 11.79 -3.93
N GLY A 100 -1.75 12.53 -2.82
CA GLY A 100 -1.55 13.97 -2.77
C GLY A 100 -2.80 14.81 -3.05
N VAL A 101 -3.87 14.19 -3.58
CA VAL A 101 -5.16 14.86 -3.75
C VAL A 101 -5.80 15.09 -2.38
N LYS A 102 -6.37 16.28 -2.15
CA LYS A 102 -7.06 16.59 -0.89
C LYS A 102 -8.37 15.78 -0.81
N ALA A 103 -8.40 14.77 0.05
CA ALA A 103 -9.61 14.00 0.36
C ALA A 103 -10.61 14.80 1.21
N GLY A 104 -10.12 15.72 2.05
CA GLY A 104 -10.98 16.53 2.89
C GLY A 104 -10.19 17.37 3.87
N GLY A 105 -10.85 17.80 4.94
CA GLY A 105 -10.21 18.42 6.10
C GLY A 105 -10.54 17.67 7.37
N LEU A 106 -9.69 17.76 8.39
CA LEU A 106 -9.94 17.11 9.68
C LEU A 106 -11.33 17.50 10.22
N THR A 107 -12.13 16.48 10.55
CA THR A 107 -13.38 16.66 11.28
C THR A 107 -13.12 17.28 12.64
N ARG A 108 -14.16 17.85 13.26
CA ARG A 108 -14.04 18.39 14.62
C ARG A 108 -13.54 17.35 15.62
N LEU A 109 -14.00 16.09 15.49
CA LEU A 109 -13.58 15.00 16.35
C LEU A 109 -12.11 14.66 16.13
N ALA A 110 -11.70 14.40 14.88
CA ALA A 110 -10.32 14.06 14.55
C ALA A 110 -9.33 15.17 14.93
N ALA A 111 -9.68 16.43 14.64
CA ALA A 111 -8.90 17.60 15.02
C ALA A 111 -8.66 17.68 16.54
N LYS A 112 -9.70 17.40 17.34
CA LYS A 112 -9.59 17.36 18.81
C LYS A 112 -8.70 16.22 19.29
N GLU A 113 -8.84 15.02 18.73
CA GLU A 113 -8.04 13.84 19.09
C GLU A 113 -6.55 14.02 18.75
N LEU A 114 -6.24 14.70 17.64
CA LEU A 114 -4.88 14.93 17.16
C LEU A 114 -4.24 16.22 17.68
N GLY A 115 -5.01 17.11 18.31
CA GLY A 115 -4.51 18.42 18.76
C GLY A 115 -4.20 19.38 17.61
N LEU A 116 -4.94 19.29 16.49
CA LEU A 116 -4.75 20.08 15.27
C LEU A 116 -5.97 20.99 14.97
N PRO A 117 -5.82 22.02 14.13
CA PRO A 117 -6.95 22.83 13.68
C PRO A 117 -8.00 22.03 12.90
N VAL A 118 -9.29 22.32 13.14
CA VAL A 118 -10.39 21.79 12.33
C VAL A 118 -10.23 22.23 10.88
N GLY A 119 -10.47 21.32 9.93
CA GLY A 119 -10.35 21.60 8.51
C GLY A 119 -8.91 21.56 7.96
N THR A 120 -7.91 21.22 8.79
CA THR A 120 -6.55 20.91 8.31
C THR A 120 -6.63 19.92 7.13
N PRO A 121 -6.08 20.25 5.94
CA PRO A 121 -6.18 19.39 4.77
C PRO A 121 -5.59 18.00 5.02
N VAL A 122 -6.30 16.98 4.53
CA VAL A 122 -5.85 15.58 4.57
C VAL A 122 -5.77 15.08 3.13
N SER A 123 -4.62 14.51 2.78
CA SER A 123 -4.40 13.87 1.48
C SER A 123 -5.12 12.52 1.39
N THR A 124 -5.41 12.07 0.18
CA THR A 124 -5.58 10.65 -0.12
C THR A 124 -4.43 9.83 0.46
N SER A 125 -4.76 8.61 0.86
CA SER A 125 -3.86 7.75 1.61
C SER A 125 -2.73 7.17 0.75
N LEU A 126 -1.74 6.57 1.42
CA LEU A 126 -0.68 5.78 0.80
C LEU A 126 -0.36 4.56 1.66
N ILE A 127 -0.02 3.44 1.01
CA ILE A 127 0.61 2.30 1.69
C ILE A 127 2.02 2.72 2.17
N ASP A 128 2.44 2.21 3.32
CA ASP A 128 3.69 2.54 4.00
C ASP A 128 4.94 2.45 3.10
N ALA A 129 5.13 1.34 2.38
CA ALA A 129 6.26 1.15 1.47
C ALA A 129 6.23 2.16 0.31
N HIS A 130 5.03 2.49 -0.17
CA HIS A 130 4.86 3.49 -1.23
C HIS A 130 5.14 4.90 -0.70
N ALA A 131 4.82 5.19 0.57
CA ALA A 131 5.15 6.45 1.23
C ALA A 131 6.67 6.60 1.44
N GLY A 132 7.33 5.50 1.83
CA GLY A 132 8.78 5.42 1.87
C GLY A 132 9.41 5.67 0.50
N ALA A 133 8.84 5.09 -0.56
CA ALA A 133 9.34 5.29 -1.93
C ALA A 133 9.15 6.74 -2.39
N LEU A 134 7.99 7.36 -2.11
CA LEU A 134 7.76 8.78 -2.38
C LEU A 134 8.80 9.66 -1.69
N GLY A 135 9.09 9.38 -0.41
CA GLY A 135 10.09 10.14 0.37
C GLY A 135 11.54 9.94 -0.12
N ALA A 136 11.88 8.75 -0.63
CA ALA A 136 13.24 8.42 -1.05
C ALA A 136 13.56 8.79 -2.51
N LEU A 137 12.61 8.57 -3.44
CA LEU A 137 12.86 8.71 -4.87
C LEU A 137 13.15 10.17 -5.29
N GLY A 138 12.62 11.15 -4.55
CA GLY A 138 12.75 12.57 -4.86
C GLY A 138 14.07 13.23 -4.44
N ALA A 139 14.93 12.58 -3.65
CA ALA A 139 16.14 13.20 -3.10
C ALA A 139 17.24 13.41 -4.16
N ASP A 140 17.75 14.63 -4.35
CA ASP A 140 18.77 14.97 -5.36
C ASP A 140 18.45 14.46 -6.77
N LEU A 141 17.17 14.50 -7.16
CA LEU A 141 16.68 13.96 -8.43
C LEU A 141 17.27 14.76 -9.61
N PRO A 142 18.12 14.14 -10.47
CA PRO A 142 18.56 14.81 -11.68
C PRO A 142 17.37 14.94 -12.65
N GLU A 143 17.47 15.90 -13.57
CA GLU A 143 16.46 16.08 -14.61
C GLU A 143 16.22 14.76 -15.36
N ASN A 144 14.98 14.28 -15.39
CA ASN A 144 14.58 12.98 -15.95
C ASN A 144 15.22 11.74 -15.29
N GLY A 145 15.63 11.80 -14.01
CA GLY A 145 16.30 10.69 -13.32
C GLY A 145 15.39 9.66 -12.63
N LEU A 146 14.06 9.80 -12.73
CA LEU A 146 13.13 9.05 -11.90
C LEU A 146 13.06 7.55 -12.27
N ASP A 147 13.23 7.24 -13.56
CA ASP A 147 13.25 5.88 -14.10
C ASP A 147 14.60 5.16 -13.94
N GLN A 148 15.63 5.87 -13.44
CA GLN A 148 16.96 5.34 -13.15
C GLN A 148 17.17 5.02 -11.67
N ARG A 149 16.08 5.04 -10.89
CA ARG A 149 16.12 4.89 -9.43
C ARG A 149 15.26 3.74 -8.97
N LEU A 150 15.74 3.10 -7.90
CA LEU A 150 15.04 2.07 -7.18
C LEU A 150 15.01 2.46 -5.71
N ALA A 151 13.81 2.64 -5.15
CA ALA A 151 13.65 2.79 -3.72
C ALA A 151 13.70 1.42 -3.05
N LEU A 152 14.66 1.26 -2.12
CA LEU A 152 14.74 0.11 -1.24
C LEU A 152 14.16 0.49 0.13
N ILE A 153 12.94 0.05 0.40
CA ILE A 153 12.29 0.26 1.70
C ILE A 153 12.64 -0.92 2.59
N ALA A 154 13.68 -0.73 3.39
CA ALA A 154 14.26 -1.78 4.21
C ALA A 154 13.66 -1.85 5.63
N GLY A 155 13.46 -3.06 6.12
CA GLY A 155 13.01 -3.39 7.47
C GLY A 155 13.10 -4.90 7.70
N THR A 156 12.16 -5.45 8.46
CA THR A 156 12.03 -6.91 8.67
C THR A 156 11.97 -7.66 7.33
N SER A 157 11.18 -7.14 6.39
CA SER A 157 11.20 -7.44 4.95
C SER A 157 11.74 -6.24 4.18
N SER A 158 11.93 -6.36 2.86
CA SER A 158 12.24 -5.20 2.01
C SER A 158 11.33 -5.12 0.79
N CYS A 159 10.93 -3.90 0.44
CA CYS A 159 10.20 -3.59 -0.79
C CYS A 159 11.13 -2.83 -1.75
N HIS A 160 11.08 -3.19 -3.03
CA HIS A 160 11.88 -2.59 -4.10
C HIS A 160 10.91 -1.91 -5.07
N ILE A 161 10.92 -0.58 -5.11
CA ILE A 161 9.93 0.19 -5.86
C ILE A 161 10.63 1.05 -6.90
N ALA A 162 10.25 0.86 -8.16
CA ALA A 162 10.72 1.66 -9.30
C ALA A 162 9.52 2.30 -10.01
N LEU A 163 9.74 3.46 -10.63
CA LEU A 163 8.74 4.16 -11.42
C LEU A 163 9.11 4.18 -12.91
N THR A 164 8.13 4.01 -13.77
CA THR A 164 8.32 3.97 -15.23
C THR A 164 7.23 4.80 -15.92
N SER A 165 7.57 5.38 -17.08
CA SER A 165 6.62 6.16 -17.89
C SER A 165 5.66 5.29 -18.71
N SER A 166 6.00 4.01 -18.90
CA SER A 166 5.21 3.02 -19.63
C SER A 166 5.07 1.72 -18.84
N PRO A 167 4.01 0.93 -19.07
CA PRO A 167 3.81 -0.32 -18.33
C PRO A 167 4.86 -1.35 -18.72
N ILE A 168 5.54 -1.93 -17.72
CA ILE A 168 6.54 -2.99 -17.91
C ILE A 168 6.11 -4.21 -17.08
N PHE A 169 6.02 -5.38 -17.72
CA PHE A 169 5.68 -6.63 -17.06
C PHE A 169 6.94 -7.47 -16.86
N VAL A 170 7.27 -7.76 -15.59
CA VAL A 170 8.46 -8.53 -15.24
C VAL A 170 8.05 -9.77 -14.44
N PRO A 171 8.43 -10.99 -14.86
CA PRO A 171 8.12 -12.20 -14.11
C PRO A 171 8.61 -12.12 -12.66
N GLY A 172 7.68 -12.29 -11.71
CA GLY A 172 7.98 -12.28 -10.27
C GLY A 172 7.99 -10.90 -9.60
N ILE A 173 7.70 -9.84 -10.35
CA ILE A 173 7.53 -8.48 -9.83
C ILE A 173 6.05 -8.10 -9.92
N TRP A 174 5.52 -7.47 -8.88
CA TRP A 174 4.15 -6.97 -8.88
C TRP A 174 4.02 -5.67 -9.68
N GLY A 175 2.82 -5.46 -10.23
CA GLY A 175 2.53 -4.38 -11.17
C GLY A 175 2.51 -4.85 -12.63
N PRO A 176 2.57 -3.90 -13.58
CA PRO A 176 2.77 -2.47 -13.40
C PRO A 176 1.50 -1.78 -12.85
N TYR A 177 1.67 -0.94 -11.83
CA TYR A 177 0.59 -0.26 -11.12
C TYR A 177 0.52 1.22 -11.50
N PHE A 178 -0.56 1.66 -12.13
CA PHE A 178 -0.69 3.04 -12.61
C PHE A 178 -1.16 3.99 -11.50
N GLY A 179 -0.49 5.14 -11.36
CA GLY A 179 -0.93 6.26 -10.51
C GLY A 179 -0.83 6.01 -9.00
N VAL A 180 -0.05 5.01 -8.57
CA VAL A 180 -0.03 4.57 -7.15
C VAL A 180 0.94 5.33 -6.25
N ILE A 181 1.85 6.12 -6.83
CA ILE A 181 2.79 6.99 -6.08
C ILE A 181 2.74 8.41 -6.65
N LEU A 182 2.94 8.54 -7.96
CA LEU A 182 2.83 9.80 -8.69
C LEU A 182 1.80 9.65 -9.82
N PRO A 183 1.09 10.74 -10.17
CA PRO A 183 0.20 10.76 -11.34
C PRO A 183 0.96 10.37 -12.62
N ASP A 184 0.24 9.76 -13.56
CA ASP A 184 0.71 9.44 -14.92
C ASP A 184 1.93 8.52 -15.03
N LEU A 185 2.35 7.89 -13.93
CA LEU A 185 3.45 6.93 -13.88
C LEU A 185 2.99 5.55 -13.46
N TRP A 186 3.76 4.55 -13.85
CA TRP A 186 3.59 3.16 -13.45
C TRP A 186 4.61 2.82 -12.38
N ALA A 187 4.22 2.03 -11.38
CA ALA A 187 5.10 1.48 -10.37
C ALA A 187 5.31 -0.03 -10.57
N LEU A 188 6.54 -0.46 -10.31
CA LEU A 188 6.91 -1.87 -10.18
C LEU A 188 7.26 -2.13 -8.72
N GLU A 189 6.72 -3.20 -8.14
CA GLU A 189 6.94 -3.56 -6.73
C GLU A 189 7.56 -4.96 -6.66
N GLY A 190 8.85 -5.02 -6.35
CA GLY A 190 9.55 -6.24 -5.95
C GLY A 190 9.56 -6.38 -4.43
N GLY A 191 9.73 -7.60 -3.93
CA GLY A 191 9.79 -7.85 -2.48
C GLY A 191 10.76 -8.95 -2.11
N GLN A 192 11.43 -8.77 -0.96
CA GLN A 192 12.10 -9.84 -0.24
C GLN A 192 11.39 -10.05 1.10
N SER A 193 10.73 -11.20 1.25
CA SER A 193 9.92 -11.50 2.44
C SER A 193 10.72 -11.59 3.74
N ALA A 194 12.04 -11.84 3.65
CA ALA A 194 12.93 -11.85 4.80
C ALA A 194 14.23 -11.12 4.43
N ALA A 195 14.42 -9.92 5.00
CA ALA A 195 15.61 -9.10 4.86
C ALA A 195 16.25 -8.93 6.25
N GLY A 196 15.83 -7.93 7.01
CA GLY A 196 16.24 -7.75 8.41
C GLY A 196 15.94 -8.97 9.27
N ALA A 197 14.76 -9.59 9.10
CA ALA A 197 14.41 -10.80 9.85
C ALA A 197 15.37 -11.98 9.62
N LEU A 198 15.94 -12.09 8.41
CA LEU A 198 16.91 -13.14 8.13
C LEU A 198 18.25 -12.83 8.82
N LEU A 199 18.68 -11.57 8.80
CA LEU A 199 19.87 -11.13 9.52
C LEU A 199 19.71 -11.39 11.03
N ASP A 200 18.58 -10.97 11.61
CA ASP A 200 18.25 -11.21 13.01
C ASP A 200 18.26 -12.70 13.34
N ALA A 201 17.66 -13.53 12.49
CA ALA A 201 17.62 -14.97 12.71
C ALA A 201 19.01 -15.63 12.62
N VAL A 202 19.86 -15.18 11.69
CA VAL A 202 21.25 -15.68 11.55
C VAL A 202 22.06 -15.28 12.78
N ILE A 203 21.98 -14.02 13.20
CA ILE A 203 22.64 -13.52 14.41
C ILE A 203 22.13 -14.31 15.61
N ALA A 204 20.83 -14.36 15.88
CA ALA A 204 20.28 -15.02 17.06
C ALA A 204 20.63 -16.52 17.16
N ARG A 205 20.91 -17.20 16.04
CA ARG A 205 21.20 -18.64 16.00
C ARG A 205 22.70 -18.96 15.94
N HIS A 206 23.57 -17.98 15.79
CA HIS A 206 25.00 -18.20 15.74
C HIS A 206 25.57 -18.50 17.15
N SER A 207 26.49 -19.46 17.27
CA SER A 207 27.03 -19.89 18.58
C SER A 207 27.80 -18.78 19.32
N ALA A 208 28.35 -17.83 18.58
CA ALA A 208 29.03 -16.66 19.14
C ALA A 208 28.07 -15.58 19.68
N SER A 209 26.76 -15.73 19.52
CA SER A 209 25.81 -14.66 19.85
C SER A 209 25.56 -14.50 21.34
N VAL A 210 25.57 -15.58 22.11
CA VAL A 210 25.46 -15.53 23.58
C VAL A 210 26.61 -14.69 24.18
N PRO A 211 27.89 -14.92 23.83
CA PRO A 211 28.98 -14.04 24.24
C PRO A 211 28.80 -12.55 23.89
N LEU A 212 28.21 -12.25 22.71
CA LEU A 212 28.04 -10.87 22.22
C LEU A 212 26.91 -10.10 22.92
N TYR A 213 25.88 -10.78 23.45
CA TYR A 213 24.82 -10.14 24.24
C TYR A 213 25.25 -9.87 25.70
N ASP A 214 26.20 -10.66 26.23
CA ASP A 214 26.74 -10.51 27.58
C ASP A 214 27.91 -9.51 27.65
N GLU A 215 28.50 -9.11 26.51
CA GLU A 215 29.44 -8.01 26.47
C GLU A 215 28.70 -6.67 26.57
N PRO A 216 28.99 -5.81 27.57
CA PRO A 216 28.46 -4.46 27.58
C PRO A 216 28.97 -3.76 26.32
N TRP A 217 28.05 -3.28 25.47
CA TRP A 217 28.33 -2.47 24.28
C TRP A 217 29.28 -1.32 24.64
N LYS A 218 30.59 -1.57 24.57
CA LYS A 218 31.60 -0.55 24.78
C LYS A 218 31.57 0.33 23.54
N GLN A 219 31.05 1.54 23.74
CA GLN A 219 31.03 2.65 22.79
C GLN A 219 32.23 2.61 21.84
N GLY A 220 31.96 2.35 20.56
CA GLY A 220 32.94 2.42 19.48
C GLY A 220 32.28 3.10 18.29
N ASN A 221 32.62 4.37 18.10
CA ASN A 221 32.32 5.24 16.95
C ASN A 221 31.68 4.55 15.73
N VAL A 222 30.37 4.68 15.58
CA VAL A 222 29.74 4.68 14.26
C VAL A 222 29.50 6.14 13.91
N SER A 223 30.46 6.75 13.21
CA SER A 223 30.19 8.01 12.52
C SER A 223 29.15 7.71 11.45
N ALA A 224 27.96 8.28 11.63
CA ALA A 224 26.96 8.33 10.58
C ALA A 224 27.60 8.94 9.31
N ILE A 225 27.49 8.23 8.21
CA ILE A 225 27.70 8.76 6.86
C ILE A 225 26.35 9.31 6.41
#